data_AF-A0A060Z2L1-F1
#
_entry.id   AF-A0A060Z2L1-F1
#
_cell.length_a   1.000
_cell.length_b   1.000
_cell.length_c   1.000
_cell.angle_alpha   90.00
_cell.angle_beta   90.00
_cell.angle_gamma   90.00
#
_symmetry.space_group_name_H-M   'P 1'
#
loop_
_entity.id
_entity.type
_entity.pdbx_description
1 polymer ?
#
loop_
_entity_poly.entity_id
_entity_poly.type
_entity_poly.pdbx_seq_one_letter_code
_entity_poly.pdbx_strand_id
1 'polypeptide(L)'
;MTSKSPPSLHYHHQYGMVWPFGWGGCHSTTWPRLLWMLCVGMSPGSWASHQHFHPHSIKIPGDITLGGLFPIHARGPHGLPCGEIKKEKGIHRMEAMLYALDQINSDPELLPNITLGARILDTCSRDTYALEQSLTFVQALIQKDTSDIRCSNGEPPIIRKPERVIGVIGASASSVSIMVANVLRLFEVRSM
;
A
#
# COMPACT_ATOMS: atom_id res chain seq x y z
N MET A 1 -13.51 4.76 35.22
CA MET A 1 -12.90 3.65 34.48
C MET A 1 -13.87 3.21 33.40
N THR A 2 -13.76 3.75 32.19
CA THR A 2 -14.59 3.35 31.05
C THR A 2 -13.65 3.18 29.86
N SER A 3 -13.23 1.95 29.61
CA SER A 3 -12.49 1.58 28.40
C SER A 3 -13.44 1.75 27.21
N LYS A 4 -13.25 2.77 26.38
CA LYS A 4 -13.86 2.80 25.05
C LYS A 4 -13.06 1.85 24.17
N SER A 5 -13.73 0.78 23.75
CA SER A 5 -13.30 -0.15 22.71
C SER A 5 -12.99 0.59 21.39
N PRO A 6 -11.94 0.21 20.65
CA PRO A 6 -11.61 0.83 19.37
C PRO A 6 -12.64 0.48 18.28
N PRO A 7 -12.80 1.34 17.25
CA PRO A 7 -13.71 1.08 16.15
C PRO A 7 -13.21 -0.10 15.31
N SER A 8 -14.12 -1.05 15.11
CA SER A 8 -13.95 -2.27 14.33
C SER A 8 -13.46 -1.99 12.91
N LEU A 9 -12.19 -2.32 12.65
CA LEU A 9 -11.68 -2.53 11.30
C LEU A 9 -12.46 -3.69 10.68
N HIS A 10 -13.19 -3.41 9.59
CA HIS A 10 -13.73 -4.46 8.73
C HIS A 10 -12.58 -5.17 8.00
N TYR A 11 -12.02 -6.18 8.66
CA TYR A 11 -11.21 -7.21 8.01
C TYR A 11 -12.15 -8.20 7.34
N HIS A 12 -12.18 -8.21 6.00
CA HIS A 12 -12.71 -9.33 5.25
C HIS A 12 -11.76 -10.52 5.42
N HIS A 13 -11.96 -11.29 6.49
CA HIS A 13 -11.44 -12.65 6.60
C HIS A 13 -12.43 -13.59 5.91
N GLN A 14 -12.07 -14.07 4.72
CA GLN A 14 -12.80 -15.17 4.08
C GLN A 14 -11.87 -16.38 3.99
N TYR A 15 -11.82 -17.13 5.07
CA TYR A 15 -11.36 -18.52 5.05
C TYR A 15 -12.55 -19.39 4.65
N GLY A 16 -12.39 -20.13 3.55
CA GLY A 16 -13.35 -21.12 3.09
C GLY A 16 -12.60 -22.19 2.28
N MET A 17 -12.00 -23.14 2.97
CA MET A 17 -11.61 -24.43 2.38
C MET A 17 -12.89 -25.19 2.00
N VAL A 18 -13.06 -25.49 0.71
CA VAL A 18 -13.99 -26.52 0.26
C VAL A 18 -13.26 -27.37 -0.78
N TRP A 19 -12.88 -28.57 -0.36
CA TRP A 19 -12.52 -29.67 -1.26
C TRP A 19 -13.81 -30.27 -1.83
N PRO A 20 -13.93 -30.37 -3.15
CA PRO A 20 -14.23 -31.65 -3.77
C PRO A 20 -13.31 -31.83 -5.00
N PHE A 21 -12.74 -32.99 -5.27
CA PHE A 21 -13.41 -34.03 -6.03
C PHE A 21 -12.69 -35.36 -5.79
N GLY A 22 -13.46 -36.36 -5.37
CA GLY A 22 -13.13 -37.76 -5.55
C GLY A 22 -13.56 -38.27 -6.93
N TRP A 23 -13.23 -39.55 -7.15
CA TRP A 23 -13.43 -40.42 -8.32
C TRP A 23 -12.30 -40.33 -9.35
N GLY A 24 -11.71 -41.41 -9.84
CA GLY A 24 -11.96 -42.84 -9.69
C GLY A 24 -11.03 -43.54 -10.69
N GLY A 25 -10.38 -44.63 -10.28
CA GLY A 25 -9.56 -45.41 -11.20
C GLY A 25 -10.41 -46.18 -12.22
N CYS A 26 -9.89 -46.35 -13.43
CA CYS A 26 -10.28 -47.46 -14.29
C CYS A 26 -9.07 -47.92 -15.14
N HIS A 27 -8.94 -49.24 -15.22
CA HIS A 27 -7.81 -50.01 -15.74
C HIS A 27 -7.75 -50.06 -17.27
N SER A 28 -6.51 -50.14 -17.77
CA SER A 28 -6.01 -50.84 -18.98
C SER A 28 -6.91 -51.02 -20.21
N THR A 29 -6.46 -50.56 -21.38
CA THR A 29 -6.00 -51.43 -22.49
C THR A 29 -5.44 -50.60 -23.66
N THR A 30 -4.71 -51.30 -24.51
CA THR A 30 -3.71 -50.91 -25.50
C THR A 30 -4.23 -50.23 -26.79
N TRP A 31 -3.26 -49.59 -27.50
CA TRP A 31 -3.15 -49.33 -28.96
C TRP A 31 -3.54 -47.92 -29.48
N PRO A 32 -2.86 -47.33 -30.51
CA PRO A 32 -1.44 -47.22 -30.86
C PRO A 32 -0.86 -45.79 -30.75
N ARG A 33 0.47 -45.77 -30.80
CA ARG A 33 1.45 -44.67 -30.85
C ARG A 33 1.32 -43.63 -31.99
N LEU A 34 0.14 -43.07 -32.26
CA LEU A 34 -0.01 -41.99 -33.26
C LEU A 34 -0.72 -40.72 -32.75
N LEU A 35 -1.03 -40.65 -31.46
CA LEU A 35 -1.50 -39.42 -30.81
C LEU A 35 -0.54 -38.94 -29.71
N TRP A 36 0.76 -39.19 -29.88
CA TRP A 36 1.82 -38.62 -29.02
C TRP A 36 2.57 -37.48 -29.74
N MET A 37 1.88 -36.80 -30.65
CA MET A 37 2.41 -35.66 -31.45
C MET A 37 1.45 -34.46 -31.43
N LEU A 38 0.47 -34.42 -30.53
CA LEU A 38 -0.47 -33.29 -30.39
C LEU A 38 -0.61 -32.73 -28.96
N CYS A 39 0.14 -33.24 -27.98
CA CYS A 39 0.18 -32.68 -26.62
C CYS A 39 1.50 -31.96 -26.26
N VAL A 40 2.45 -31.83 -27.20
CA VAL A 40 3.70 -31.06 -27.00
C VAL A 40 3.55 -29.59 -27.47
N GLY A 41 2.37 -29.20 -27.96
CA GLY A 41 2.08 -27.85 -28.47
C GLY A 41 1.25 -26.95 -27.55
N MET A 42 0.98 -27.36 -26.31
CA MET A 42 0.33 -26.50 -25.32
C MET A 42 1.37 -26.16 -24.27
N SER A 43 2.13 -25.08 -24.54
CA SER A 43 2.90 -24.40 -23.49
C SER A 43 2.00 -24.24 -22.27
N PRO A 44 2.45 -24.59 -21.05
CA PRO A 44 1.72 -24.27 -19.84
C PRO A 44 1.47 -22.78 -19.90
N GLY A 45 0.19 -22.40 -20.05
CA GLY A 45 -0.20 -21.00 -20.00
C GLY A 45 0.46 -20.44 -18.76
N SER A 46 1.30 -19.43 -18.94
CA SER A 46 1.88 -18.70 -17.83
C SER A 46 0.70 -18.24 -17.00
N TRP A 47 0.52 -18.85 -15.82
CA TRP A 47 -0.37 -18.31 -14.82
C TRP A 47 0.26 -16.98 -14.46
N ALA A 48 -0.17 -15.91 -15.14
CA ALA A 48 0.04 -14.57 -14.70
C ALA A 48 -0.65 -14.53 -13.34
N SER A 49 0.13 -14.77 -12.28
CA SER A 49 -0.28 -14.45 -10.94
C SER A 49 -0.63 -12.98 -11.02
N HIS A 50 -1.93 -12.68 -11.03
CA HIS A 50 -2.43 -11.39 -10.63
C HIS A 50 -1.92 -11.23 -9.20
N GLN A 51 -0.73 -10.63 -9.08
CA GLN A 51 -0.21 -10.15 -7.83
C GLN A 51 -1.31 -9.21 -7.35
N HIS A 52 -2.08 -9.67 -6.36
CA HIS A 52 -3.00 -8.84 -5.65
C HIS A 52 -2.15 -7.69 -5.12
N PHE A 53 -2.19 -6.55 -5.82
CA PHE A 53 -1.59 -5.30 -5.40
C PHE A 53 -2.38 -4.89 -4.16
N HIS A 54 -1.96 -5.41 -3.01
CA HIS A 54 -2.42 -4.89 -1.75
C HIS A 54 -2.04 -3.41 -1.74
N PRO A 55 -2.96 -2.50 -1.41
CA PRO A 55 -2.62 -1.10 -1.31
C PRO A 55 -1.50 -0.97 -0.27
N HIS A 56 -0.27 -0.69 -0.71
CA HIS A 56 0.93 -0.52 0.14
C HIS A 56 0.88 0.81 0.91
N SER A 57 -0.33 1.29 1.19
CA SER A 57 -0.61 2.57 1.81
C SER A 57 -1.78 2.45 2.77
N ILE A 58 -1.61 2.99 3.97
CA ILE A 58 -2.69 3.19 4.95
C ILE A 58 -3.03 4.67 4.94
N LYS A 59 -4.32 4.98 4.99
CA LYS A 59 -4.83 6.35 5.07
C LYS A 59 -5.78 6.49 6.26
N ILE A 60 -5.50 7.47 7.10
CA ILE A 60 -6.31 7.90 8.23
C ILE A 60 -6.71 9.35 7.96
N PRO A 61 -8.02 9.64 7.87
CA PRO A 61 -8.49 10.99 7.62
C PRO A 61 -8.20 11.90 8.83
N GLY A 62 -7.94 13.17 8.56
CA GLY A 62 -7.84 14.23 9.55
C GLY A 62 -7.79 15.59 8.85
N ASP A 63 -7.84 16.66 9.63
CA ASP A 63 -7.72 18.03 9.12
C ASP A 63 -6.32 18.31 8.58
N ILE A 64 -5.31 17.70 9.20
CA ILE A 64 -3.90 17.79 8.81
C ILE A 64 -3.32 16.40 8.64
N THR A 65 -2.73 16.11 7.49
CA THR A 65 -2.18 14.77 7.20
C THR A 65 -0.66 14.74 7.30
N LEU A 66 -0.17 13.81 8.13
CA LEU A 66 1.26 13.47 8.21
C LEU A 66 1.59 12.25 7.35
N GLY A 67 2.68 12.32 6.60
CA GLY A 67 3.22 11.20 5.85
C GLY A 67 4.06 10.30 6.76
N GLY A 68 4.02 8.99 6.54
CA GLY A 68 4.87 8.03 7.25
C GLY A 68 5.55 7.07 6.28
N LEU A 69 6.85 6.81 6.46
CA LEU A 69 7.62 5.84 5.67
C LEU A 69 8.23 4.77 6.57
N PHE A 70 7.71 3.55 6.49
CA PHE A 70 8.18 2.43 7.31
C PHE A 70 8.60 1.23 6.46
N PRO A 71 9.62 0.46 6.87
CA PRO A 71 10.00 -0.80 6.22
C PRO A 71 9.11 -1.93 6.73
N ILE A 72 7.83 -1.92 6.36
CA ILE A 72 6.85 -2.93 6.78
C ILE A 72 7.24 -4.28 6.20
N HIS A 73 7.64 -4.31 4.92
CA HIS A 73 8.16 -5.52 4.29
C HIS A 73 9.69 -5.48 4.09
N ALA A 74 10.27 -6.67 4.04
CA ALA A 74 11.61 -6.91 3.55
C ALA A 74 11.67 -6.73 2.02
N ARG A 75 12.89 -6.71 1.49
CA ARG A 75 13.11 -6.73 0.04
C ARG A 75 12.62 -8.06 -0.52
N GLY A 76 11.78 -8.00 -1.56
CA GLY A 76 11.26 -9.21 -2.21
C GLY A 76 12.36 -10.01 -2.93
N PRO A 77 12.28 -11.35 -2.93
CA PRO A 77 13.16 -12.19 -3.73
C PRO A 77 12.76 -12.15 -5.22
N HIS A 78 13.71 -12.48 -6.09
CA HIS A 78 13.46 -12.72 -7.53
C HIS A 78 12.67 -11.63 -8.27
N GLY A 79 12.92 -10.35 -7.95
CA GLY A 79 12.32 -9.22 -8.65
C GLY A 79 10.96 -8.76 -8.09
N LEU A 80 10.38 -9.48 -7.12
CA LEU A 80 9.20 -9.00 -6.41
C LEU A 80 9.48 -7.67 -5.68
N PRO A 81 8.52 -6.72 -5.67
CA PRO A 81 8.72 -5.42 -5.03
C PRO A 81 9.01 -5.58 -3.53
N CYS A 82 8.25 -6.43 -2.86
CA CYS A 82 8.25 -6.60 -1.40
C CYS A 82 8.34 -8.10 -1.05
N GLY A 83 8.89 -8.40 0.13
CA GLY A 83 9.05 -9.76 0.67
C GLY A 83 8.31 -9.89 2.00
N GLU A 84 8.87 -10.67 2.93
CA GLU A 84 8.24 -10.96 4.23
C GLU A 84 8.01 -9.73 5.11
N ILE A 85 6.98 -9.77 5.97
CA ILE A 85 6.67 -8.71 6.92
C ILE A 85 7.70 -8.65 8.06
N LYS A 86 8.21 -7.45 8.33
CA LYS A 86 9.09 -7.11 9.45
C LYS A 86 8.26 -6.63 10.64
N LYS A 87 7.98 -7.55 11.58
CA LYS A 87 7.19 -7.25 12.79
C LYS A 87 7.82 -6.13 13.63
N GLU A 88 9.08 -6.29 14.04
CA GLU A 88 9.74 -5.37 14.97
C GLU A 88 10.11 -4.02 14.33
N LYS A 89 10.82 -4.03 13.20
CA LYS A 89 11.37 -2.81 12.59
C LYS A 89 10.38 -2.09 11.66
N GLY A 90 9.31 -2.77 11.25
CA GLY A 90 8.27 -2.27 10.37
C GLY A 90 6.99 -1.99 11.14
N ILE A 91 6.27 -3.04 11.52
CA ILE A 91 4.94 -2.95 12.15
C ILE A 91 5.00 -2.16 13.47
N HIS A 92 5.91 -2.48 14.41
CA HIS A 92 5.92 -1.78 15.70
C HIS A 92 6.22 -0.28 15.55
N ARG A 93 7.03 0.12 14.56
CA ARG A 93 7.33 1.54 14.32
C ARG A 93 6.16 2.28 13.68
N MET A 94 5.48 1.63 12.75
CA MET A 94 4.24 2.14 12.17
C MET A 94 3.17 2.31 13.25
N GLU A 95 2.97 1.29 14.08
CA GLU A 95 2.03 1.33 15.20
C GLU A 95 2.41 2.39 16.23
N ALA A 96 3.70 2.59 16.51
CA ALA A 96 4.16 3.67 17.39
C ALA A 96 3.80 5.07 16.85
N MET A 97 3.87 5.29 15.53
CA MET A 97 3.39 6.54 14.94
C MET A 97 1.88 6.69 15.11
N LEU A 98 1.10 5.64 14.86
CA LEU A 98 -0.36 5.67 15.03
C LEU A 98 -0.76 5.92 16.48
N TYR A 99 -0.10 5.24 17.42
CA TYR A 99 -0.28 5.46 18.85
C TYR A 99 0.02 6.92 19.23
N ALA A 100 1.12 7.49 18.72
CA ALA A 100 1.44 8.90 18.98
C ALA A 100 0.36 9.86 18.44
N LEU A 101 -0.22 9.59 17.27
CA LEU A 101 -1.33 10.37 16.73
C LEU A 101 -2.56 10.28 17.60
N ASP A 102 -2.91 9.08 18.06
CA ASP A 102 -4.05 8.87 18.97
C ASP A 102 -3.86 9.64 20.27
N GLN A 103 -2.65 9.60 20.85
CA GLN A 103 -2.32 10.36 22.05
C GLN A 103 -2.48 11.87 21.83
N ILE A 104 -1.95 12.42 20.72
CA ILE A 104 -2.07 13.85 20.40
C ILE A 104 -3.54 14.25 20.18
N ASN A 105 -4.28 13.47 19.37
CA ASN A 105 -5.69 13.75 19.09
C ASN A 105 -6.61 13.61 20.32
N SER A 106 -6.17 12.88 21.34
CA SER A 106 -6.90 12.71 22.60
C SER A 106 -6.61 13.81 23.64
N ASP A 107 -5.53 14.57 23.45
CA ASP A 107 -5.10 15.60 24.38
C ASP A 107 -5.77 16.95 24.08
N PRO A 108 -6.61 17.49 24.98
CA PRO A 108 -7.30 18.76 24.75
C PRO A 108 -6.38 19.99 24.78
N GLU A 109 -5.15 19.87 25.30
CA GLU A 109 -4.19 20.97 25.39
C GLU A 109 -3.32 21.09 24.12
N LEU A 110 -3.15 19.98 23.39
CA LEU A 110 -2.36 19.90 22.16
C LEU A 110 -3.26 19.95 20.91
N LEU A 111 -3.13 21.03 20.12
CA LEU A 111 -3.89 21.24 18.87
C LEU A 111 -5.42 21.21 19.06
N PRO A 112 -6.01 22.09 19.90
CA PRO A 112 -7.45 22.10 20.12
C PRO A 112 -8.20 22.37 18.81
N ASN A 113 -9.24 21.58 18.55
CA ASN A 113 -10.11 21.63 17.36
C ASN A 113 -9.46 21.22 16.02
N ILE A 114 -8.30 20.57 16.05
CA ILE A 114 -7.63 20.06 14.84
C ILE A 114 -7.34 18.57 15.04
N THR A 115 -7.71 17.75 14.06
CA THR A 115 -7.39 16.32 14.04
C THR A 115 -6.20 16.03 13.13
N LEU A 116 -5.22 15.31 13.64
CA LEU A 116 -4.11 14.78 12.85
C LEU A 116 -4.51 13.47 12.19
N GLY A 117 -4.48 13.45 10.86
CA GLY A 117 -4.55 12.27 10.03
C GLY A 117 -3.16 11.77 9.64
N ALA A 118 -3.12 10.63 8.95
CA ALA A 118 -1.88 10.04 8.49
C ALA A 118 -2.01 9.33 7.14
N ARG A 119 -0.94 9.38 6.37
CA ARG A 119 -0.76 8.60 5.15
C ARG A 119 0.55 7.83 5.24
N ILE A 120 0.46 6.54 5.50
CA ILE A 120 1.62 5.68 5.73
C ILE A 120 1.88 4.87 4.48
N LEU A 121 3.12 4.83 4.01
CA LEU A 121 3.55 4.03 2.86
C LEU A 121 4.62 3.03 3.28
N ASP A 122 4.59 1.86 2.66
CA ASP A 122 5.66 0.88 2.82
C ASP A 122 6.84 1.19 1.90
N THR A 123 8.05 1.07 2.44
CA THR A 123 9.30 1.25 1.71
C THR A 123 9.86 -0.06 1.15
N CYS A 124 9.34 -1.21 1.59
CA CYS A 124 9.81 -2.56 1.23
C CYS A 124 11.32 -2.75 1.35
N SER A 125 11.97 -1.95 2.21
CA SER A 125 13.43 -1.91 2.37
C SER A 125 14.20 -1.72 1.04
N ARG A 126 13.63 -0.96 0.10
CA ARG A 126 14.20 -0.68 -1.23
C ARG A 126 14.13 0.81 -1.53
N ASP A 127 15.28 1.42 -1.79
CA ASP A 127 15.36 2.87 -1.98
C ASP A 127 14.55 3.37 -3.19
N THR A 128 14.64 2.69 -4.35
CA THR A 128 13.89 3.07 -5.56
C THR A 128 12.39 2.98 -5.36
N TYR A 129 11.93 1.91 -4.69
CA TYR A 129 10.52 1.71 -4.40
C TYR A 129 10.02 2.77 -3.42
N ALA A 130 10.77 3.04 -2.35
CA ALA A 130 10.43 4.06 -1.37
C ALA A 130 10.37 5.46 -2.00
N LEU A 131 11.25 5.77 -2.95
CA LEU A 131 11.22 7.02 -3.70
C LEU A 131 9.94 7.15 -4.53
N GLU A 132 9.60 6.12 -5.31
CA GLU A 132 8.35 6.07 -6.10
C GLU A 132 7.12 6.27 -5.21
N GLN A 133 7.08 5.62 -4.05
CA GLN A 133 6.00 5.80 -3.07
C GLN A 133 5.97 7.23 -2.54
N SER A 134 7.12 7.81 -2.19
CA SER A 134 7.20 9.16 -1.62
C SER A 134 6.71 10.25 -2.58
N LEU A 135 6.86 10.05 -3.89
CA LEU A 135 6.30 10.96 -4.90
C LEU A 135 4.77 11.08 -4.80
N THR A 136 4.10 10.07 -4.27
CA THR A 136 2.65 10.14 -4.07
C THR A 136 2.24 11.17 -3.01
N PHE A 137 3.14 11.57 -2.10
CA PHE A 137 2.85 12.64 -1.12
C PHE A 137 2.75 14.02 -1.77
N VAL A 138 3.48 14.25 -2.86
CA VAL A 138 3.52 15.55 -3.54
C VAL A 138 2.52 15.63 -4.70
N GLN A 139 1.83 14.55 -5.04
CA GLN A 139 0.79 14.55 -6.07
C GLN A 139 -0.31 15.59 -5.79
N ALA A 140 -0.59 15.90 -4.52
CA ALA A 140 -1.52 16.96 -4.12
C ALA A 140 -1.04 18.38 -4.43
N LEU A 141 0.28 18.57 -4.53
CA LEU A 141 0.92 19.87 -4.72
C LEU A 141 1.08 20.22 -6.20
N ILE A 142 1.02 19.21 -7.07
CA ILE A 142 1.01 19.43 -8.52
C ILE A 142 -0.36 20.01 -8.86
N GLN A 143 -0.41 21.32 -9.07
CA GLN A 143 -1.58 21.98 -9.60
C GLN A 143 -1.90 21.35 -10.95
N LYS A 144 -3.04 20.66 -11.01
CA LYS A 144 -3.60 20.25 -12.28
C LYS A 144 -4.41 21.44 -12.77
N ASP A 145 -3.99 22.06 -13.88
CA ASP A 145 -4.84 23.05 -14.56
C ASP A 145 -6.06 22.33 -15.10
N THR A 146 -7.20 22.61 -14.49
CA THR A 146 -8.47 21.95 -14.80
C THR A 146 -9.39 22.84 -15.62
N SER A 147 -8.87 23.97 -16.10
CA SER A 147 -9.58 24.92 -16.97
C SER A 147 -10.08 24.26 -18.25
N ASP A 148 -9.34 23.26 -18.74
CA ASP A 148 -9.58 22.64 -20.06
C ASP A 148 -10.41 21.35 -19.96
N ILE A 149 -10.75 20.91 -18.75
CA ILE A 149 -11.51 19.67 -18.52
C ILE A 149 -12.99 20.02 -18.49
N ARG A 150 -13.69 19.71 -19.59
CA ARG A 150 -15.15 19.82 -19.72
C ARG A 150 -15.74 18.42 -19.78
N CYS A 151 -16.71 18.13 -18.91
CA CYS A 151 -17.48 16.90 -19.05
C CYS A 151 -18.42 17.02 -20.27
N SER A 152 -18.76 15.88 -20.90
CA SER A 152 -19.62 15.86 -22.10
C SER A 152 -21.02 16.46 -21.90
N ASN A 153 -21.44 16.58 -20.64
CA ASN A 153 -22.69 17.20 -20.19
C ASN A 153 -22.55 18.72 -19.89
N GLY A 154 -21.37 19.32 -20.08
CA GLY A 154 -21.12 20.74 -19.80
C GLY A 154 -20.97 21.10 -18.32
N GLU A 155 -21.09 20.14 -17.41
CA GLU A 155 -20.90 20.35 -15.98
C GLU A 155 -19.42 20.49 -15.60
N PRO A 156 -19.11 21.23 -14.51
CA PRO A 156 -17.76 21.26 -13.98
C PRO A 156 -17.33 19.85 -13.51
N PRO A 157 -16.09 19.43 -13.79
CA PRO A 157 -15.62 18.11 -13.37
C PRO A 157 -15.51 18.02 -11.85
N ILE A 158 -15.96 16.91 -11.27
CA ILE A 158 -15.78 16.60 -9.85
C ILE A 158 -14.32 16.14 -9.66
N ILE A 159 -13.43 17.09 -9.36
CA ILE A 159 -12.02 16.81 -9.15
C ILE A 159 -11.76 16.70 -7.66
N ARG A 160 -11.57 15.46 -7.20
CA ARG A 160 -11.11 15.21 -5.83
C ARG A 160 -9.67 15.71 -5.72
N LYS A 161 -9.47 16.81 -5.00
CA LYS A 161 -8.11 17.27 -4.68
C LYS A 161 -7.40 16.16 -3.90
N PRO A 162 -6.18 15.78 -4.29
CA PRO A 162 -5.42 14.82 -3.52
C PRO A 162 -5.11 15.43 -2.14
N GLU A 163 -4.99 14.56 -1.14
CA GLU A 163 -4.71 14.96 0.23
C GLU A 163 -3.29 15.50 0.36
N ARG A 164 -3.16 16.71 0.92
CA ARG A 164 -1.87 17.36 1.09
C ARG A 164 -1.19 16.84 2.35
N VAL A 165 0.01 16.27 2.19
CA VAL A 165 0.88 15.91 3.30
C VAL A 165 1.74 17.12 3.69
N ILE A 166 1.72 17.51 4.97
CA ILE A 166 2.45 18.69 5.46
C ILE A 166 3.90 18.37 5.87
N GLY A 167 4.19 17.11 6.15
CA GLY A 167 5.49 16.63 6.58
C GLY A 167 5.52 15.11 6.59
N VAL A 168 6.72 14.53 6.50
CA VAL A 168 6.93 13.08 6.43
C VAL A 168 7.81 12.64 7.60
N ILE A 169 7.37 11.60 8.31
CA ILE A 169 8.10 10.95 9.40
C ILE A 169 8.78 9.69 8.85
N GLY A 170 10.09 9.58 9.03
CA GLY A 170 10.92 8.49 8.51
C GLY A 170 11.82 8.91 7.35
N ALA A 171 12.45 8.00 6.61
CA ALA A 171 12.35 6.54 6.68
C ALA A 171 13.32 5.92 7.72
N SER A 172 13.19 4.60 7.93
CA SER A 172 14.06 3.89 8.87
C SER A 172 15.52 3.70 8.39
N ALA A 173 15.77 3.73 7.09
CA ALA A 173 17.10 3.50 6.53
C ALA A 173 17.64 4.83 6.00
N SER A 174 18.89 5.15 6.35
CA SER A 174 19.50 6.44 6.00
C SER A 174 19.57 6.66 4.49
N SER A 175 19.84 5.61 3.69
CA SER A 175 19.82 5.68 2.22
C SER A 175 18.48 6.16 1.69
N VAL A 176 17.39 5.56 2.19
CA VAL A 176 16.02 5.92 1.83
C VAL A 176 15.72 7.35 2.25
N SER A 177 16.01 7.74 3.49
CA SER A 177 15.71 9.09 3.99
C SER A 177 16.45 10.17 3.21
N ILE A 178 17.73 9.95 2.87
CA ILE A 178 18.50 10.88 2.04
C ILE A 178 17.87 11.02 0.65
N MET A 179 17.52 9.91 0.00
CA MET A 179 16.89 9.94 -1.32
C MET A 179 15.53 10.65 -1.32
N VAL A 180 14.70 10.35 -0.32
CA VAL A 180 13.36 10.95 -0.19
C VAL A 180 13.46 12.44 0.14
N ALA A 181 14.30 12.84 1.09
CA ALA A 181 14.48 14.24 1.47
C ALA A 181 14.95 15.11 0.29
N ASN A 182 15.83 14.57 -0.55
CA ASN A 182 16.32 15.27 -1.74
C ASN A 182 15.24 15.61 -2.77
N VAL A 183 14.16 14.82 -2.82
CA VAL A 183 13.03 15.06 -3.71
C VAL A 183 11.94 15.88 -3.03
N LEU A 184 11.57 15.55 -1.79
CA LEU A 184 10.51 16.25 -1.07
C LEU A 184 10.84 17.73 -0.81
N ARG A 185 12.12 18.08 -0.65
CA ARG A 185 12.56 19.48 -0.50
C ARG A 185 12.21 20.36 -1.70
N LEU A 186 12.06 19.79 -2.90
CA LEU A 186 11.67 20.54 -4.10
C LEU A 186 10.21 21.02 -4.03
N PHE A 187 9.41 20.38 -3.17
CA PHE A 187 8.00 20.66 -2.96
C PHE A 187 7.73 21.28 -1.58
N GLU A 188 8.78 21.75 -0.90
CA GLU A 188 8.71 22.35 0.45
C GLU A 188 8.09 21.44 1.53
N VAL A 189 8.11 20.12 1.31
CA VAL A 189 7.67 19.13 2.30
C VAL A 189 8.86 18.74 3.18
N ARG A 190 8.75 18.94 4.49
CA ARG A 190 9.80 18.57 5.46
C ARG A 190 9.75 17.07 5.77
N SER A 191 10.90 16.41 5.76
CA SER A 191 11.08 15.03 6.27
C SER A 191 11.87 15.05 7.58
N MET A 192 11.44 14.28 8.58
CA MET A 192 12.03 14.18 9.92
C MET A 192 12.38 12.74 10.27
#